data_AF-A0A2G1VVH2-F1
#
_entry.id   AF-A0A2G1VVH2-F1
#
_cell.length_a   1.000
_cell.length_b   1.000
_cell.length_c   1.000
_cell.angle_alpha   90.00
_cell.angle_beta   90.00
_cell.angle_gamma   90.00
#
_symmetry.space_group_name_H-M   'P 1'
#
loop_
_entity.id
_entity.type
_entity.pdbx_description
1 polymer ?
#
loop_
_entity_poly.entity_id
_entity_poly.type
_entity_poly.pdbx_seq_one_letter_code
_entity_poly.pdbx_strand_id
1 'polypeptide(L)' 'MEPKQKWYNRYIVGYLLILIPPLGLYGVYKSETIPVKWKKVTFGAFALALFGGILIHSI' A
#
# COMPACT_ATOMS: atom_id res chain seq x y z
N MET A 1 -0.23 21.31 21.64
CA MET A 1 -0.22 19.83 21.54
C MET A 1 0.39 19.49 20.20
N GLU A 2 1.52 18.78 20.18
CA GLU A 2 2.08 18.29 18.92
C GLU A 2 1.05 17.39 18.23
N PRO A 3 0.79 17.55 16.92
CA PRO A 3 -0.17 16.70 16.24
C PRO A 3 0.31 15.25 16.35
N LYS A 4 -0.48 14.39 17.01
CA LYS A 4 -0.22 12.95 17.07
C LYS A 4 0.00 12.45 15.64
N GLN A 5 1.25 12.10 15.30
CA GLN A 5 1.57 11.52 14.01
C GLN A 5 0.72 10.27 13.79
N LYS A 6 -0.12 10.30 12.76
CA LYS A 6 -0.97 9.18 12.37
C LYS A 6 -0.06 8.02 11.95
N TRP A 7 -0.43 6.78 12.29
CA TRP A 7 0.40 5.60 12.04
C TRP A 7 0.76 5.42 10.56
N TYR A 8 -0.13 5.86 9.65
CA TYR A 8 0.06 5.77 8.21
C TYR A 8 1.02 6.82 7.63
N ASN A 9 1.51 7.76 8.44
CA ASN A 9 2.55 8.74 8.08
C ASN A 9 3.93 8.29 8.58
N ARG A 10 4.07 7.04 9.04
CA ARG A 10 5.32 6.44 9.53
C ARG A 10 5.82 5.36 8.58
N TYR A 11 7.11 5.01 8.73
CA TYR A 11 7.77 3.94 7.99
C TYR A 11 7.10 2.56 8.15
N ILE A 12 6.27 2.38 9.19
CA ILE A 12 5.52 1.15 9.45
C ILE A 12 4.60 0.71 8.30
N VAL A 13 4.16 1.65 7.45
CA VAL A 13 3.30 1.35 6.28
C VAL A 13 3.96 0.35 5.34
N GLY A 14 5.28 0.42 5.15
CA GLY A 14 6.03 -0.52 4.32
C GLY A 14 5.97 -1.95 4.87
N TYR A 15 6.15 -2.10 6.18
CA TYR A 15 6.04 -3.41 6.85
C TYR A 15 4.62 -3.96 6.78
N LEU A 16 3.61 -3.10 6.95
CA LEU A 16 2.21 -3.49 6.87
C LEU A 16 1.81 -3.97 5.48
N LEU A 17 2.40 -3.45 4.39
CA LEU A 17 2.14 -3.95 3.03
C LEU A 17 2.49 -5.44 2.88
N ILE A 18 3.49 -5.92 3.61
CA ILE A 18 3.97 -7.30 3.52
C ILE A 18 3.23 -8.18 4.54
N LEU A 19 3.16 -7.73 5.79
CA LEU A 19 2.62 -8.53 6.89
C LEU A 19 1.09 -8.59 6.89
N ILE A 20 0.43 -7.47 6.59
CA ILE A 20 -1.02 -7.34 6.60
C ILE A 20 -1.43 -6.47 5.40
N PRO A 21 -1.37 -7.03 4.17
CA PRO A 21 -1.51 -6.26 2.94
C PRO A 21 -2.72 -5.30 2.90
N PRO A 22 -3.92 -5.66 3.40
CA PRO A 22 -5.05 -4.73 3.45
C PRO A 22 -4.74 -3.45 4.26
N LEU A 23 -4.09 -3.60 5.41
CA LEU A 23 -3.72 -2.49 6.28
C LEU A 23 -2.61 -1.64 5.66
N GLY A 24 -1.63 -2.29 5.03
CA GLY A 24 -0.56 -1.60 4.30
C GLY A 24 -1.09 -0.78 3.12
N LEU A 25 -1.98 -1.35 2.31
CA LEU A 25 -2.60 -0.66 1.17
C LEU A 25 -3.43 0.55 1.63
N TYR A 26 -4.20 0.39 2.71
CA TYR A 26 -4.91 1.52 3.32
C TYR A 26 -3.94 2.60 3.81
N GLY A 27 -2.84 2.20 4.45
CA GLY A 27 -1.77 3.08 4.90
C GLY A 27 -1.19 3.89 3.74
N VAL A 28 -0.82 3.25 2.62
CA VAL A 28 -0.29 3.92 1.42
C VAL A 28 -1.30 4.90 0.83
N TYR A 29 -2.56 4.50 0.72
CA TYR A 29 -3.62 5.36 0.20
C TYR A 29 -3.78 6.63 1.05
N LYS A 30 -3.86 6.48 2.37
CA LYS A 30 -4.15 7.59 3.30
C LYS A 30 -2.93 8.43 3.68
N SER A 31 -1.73 7.89 3.50
CA SER A 31 -0.48 8.57 3.84
C SER A 31 -0.34 9.94 3.18
N GLU A 32 -0.08 10.96 3.98
CA GLU A 32 0.21 12.32 3.52
C GLU A 32 1.70 12.49 3.18
N THR A 33 2.55 11.59 3.70
CA THR A 33 4.01 11.60 3.49
C THR A 33 4.45 10.86 2.24
N ILE A 34 3.64 9.93 1.73
CA ILE A 34 3.96 9.17 0.51
C ILE A 34 3.55 9.97 -0.73
N PRO A 35 4.48 10.28 -1.66
CA PRO A 35 4.15 10.98 -2.89
C PRO A 35 3.14 10.23 -3.74
N VAL A 36 2.27 10.97 -4.43
CA VAL A 36 1.20 10.41 -5.29
C VAL A 36 1.75 9.43 -6.34
N LYS A 37 2.96 9.69 -6.89
CA LYS A 37 3.63 8.78 -7.83
C LYS A 37 3.80 7.38 -7.24
N TRP A 38 4.28 7.29 -5.99
CA TRP A 38 4.50 6.03 -5.30
C TRP A 38 3.20 5.33 -4.95
N LYS A 39 2.13 6.07 -4.59
CA LYS A 39 0.80 5.49 -4.41
C LYS A 39 0.33 4.80 -5.70
N LYS A 40 0.44 5.48 -6.84
CA LYS A 40 0.07 4.91 -8.15
C LYS A 40 0.88 3.65 -8.48
N VAL A 41 2.19 3.66 -8.22
CA VAL A 41 3.05 2.48 -8.42
C VAL A 41 2.59 1.31 -7.54
N THR A 42 2.34 1.53 -6.24
CA THR A 42 1.87 0.46 -5.33
C THR A 42 0.55 -0.14 -5.81
N PHE A 43 -0.45 0.68 -6.12
CA PHE A 43 -1.74 0.19 -6.57
C PHE A 43 -1.70 -0.42 -7.97
N GLY A 44 -0.84 0.09 -8.86
CA GLY A 44 -0.59 -0.53 -10.17
C GLY A 44 0.05 -1.91 -10.05
N ALA A 45 1.07 -2.06 -9.19
CA ALA A 45 1.69 -3.35 -8.90
C ALA A 45 0.68 -4.33 -8.26
N PHE A 46 -0.17 -3.85 -7.36
CA PHE A 46 -1.24 -4.67 -6.77
C PHE A 46 -2.24 -5.16 -7.82
N ALA A 47 -2.70 -4.29 -8.72
CA ALA A 47 -3.58 -4.68 -9.82
C ALA A 47 -2.91 -5.71 -10.74
N LEU A 48 -1.65 -5.50 -11.11
CA LEU A 48 -0.88 -6.47 -11.91
C LEU A 48 -0.74 -7.82 -11.21
N ALA A 49 -0.52 -7.83 -9.90
CA ALA A 49 -0.44 -9.07 -9.12
C ALA A 49 -1.79 -9.81 -9.09
N LEU A 50 -2.90 -9.09 -8.96
CA LEU A 50 -4.24 -9.68 -9.01
C LEU A 50 -4.55 -10.27 -10.39
N PHE A 51 -4.40 -9.47 -11.46
CA PHE A 51 -4.70 -9.92 -12.82
C PHE A 51 -3.74 -11.03 -13.26
N GLY A 52 -2.44 -10.89 -12.96
CA GLY A 52 -1.44 -11.92 -13.23
C GLY A 52 -1.71 -13.21 -12.48
N GLY A 53 -2.06 -13.14 -11.19
CA GLY A 53 -2.43 -14.31 -10.39
C GLY A 53 -3.68 -15.02 -10.92
N ILE A 54 -4.73 -14.27 -11.27
CA ILE A 54 -5.94 -14.83 -11.89
C ILE A 54 -5.61 -15.50 -13.22
N LEU A 55 -4.83 -14.84 -14.08
CA LEU A 55 -4.47 -15.36 -15.39
C LEU A 55 -3.64 -16.66 -15.27
N ILE A 56 -2.65 -16.69 -14.37
CA ILE A 56 -1.85 -17.91 -14.11
C ILE A 56 -2.73 -19.04 -13.57
N HIS A 57 -3.68 -18.73 -12.69
CA HIS A 57 -4.57 -19.75 -12.11
C HIS A 57 -5.63 -20.27 -13.10
N SER A 58 -5.92 -19.51 -14.16
CA SER A 58 -6.95 -19.86 -15.16
C SER A 58 -6.42 -20.67 -16.36
N ILE A 59 -5.10 -20.91 -16.42
CA ILE A 59 -4.41 -21.73 -17.43
C ILE A 59 -4.15 -23.13 -16.86
#